data_AF-A0A077WTX5-F1
#
_entry.id   AF-A0A077WTX5-F1
#
_cell.length_a   1.000
_cell.length_b   1.000
_cell.length_c   1.000
_cell.angle_alpha   90.00
_cell.angle_beta   90.00
_cell.angle_gamma   90.00
#
_symmetry.space_group_name_H-M   'P 1'
#
loop_
_entity.id
_entity.type
_entity.pdbx_description
1 polymer ?
#
loop_
_entity_poly.entity_id
_entity_poly.type
_entity_poly.pdbx_seq_one_letter_code
_entity_poly.pdbx_strand_id
1 'polypeptide(L)' 'MKASQQDMNKSRIPLEYRDYCAHLLIPLNKCRGETFYLPWKCENERHAYEKCQYDDYKRRMRELEKQQDE' A
#
# COMPACT_ATOMS: atom_id res chain seq x y z
N MET A 1 -0.65 -10.13 -6.98
CA MET A 1 -1.10 -9.50 -5.72
C MET A 1 -0.65 -10.38 -4.56
N LYS A 2 -0.06 -9.82 -3.49
CA LYS A 2 0.47 -10.60 -2.36
C LYS A 2 -0.55 -10.84 -1.23
N ALA A 3 -1.58 -10.00 -1.09
CA ALA A 3 -2.69 -10.21 -0.16
C ALA A 3 -3.89 -10.83 -0.88
N SER A 4 -4.59 -11.76 -0.23
CA SER A 4 -5.83 -12.33 -0.77
C SER A 4 -7.00 -11.34 -0.62
N GLN A 5 -8.03 -11.47 -1.46
CA GLN A 5 -9.25 -10.66 -1.36
C GLN A 5 -9.93 -10.82 0.01
N GLN A 6 -9.90 -12.04 0.56
CA GLN A 6 -10.48 -12.34 1.87
C GLN A 6 -9.73 -11.60 2.99
N ASP A 7 -8.39 -11.51 2.90
CA ASP A 7 -7.59 -10.81 3.91
C ASP A 7 -7.85 -9.31 3.88
N MET A 8 -7.95 -8.71 2.68
CA MET A 8 -8.30 -7.28 2.54
C MET A 8 -9.69 -6.96 3.10
N ASN A 9 -10.65 -7.87 2.93
CA ASN A 9 -11.99 -7.74 3.52
C ASN A 9 -11.96 -7.87 5.04
N LYS A 10 -11.24 -8.86 5.59
CA LYS A 10 -11.09 -9.05 7.05
C LYS A 10 -10.44 -7.83 7.71
N SER A 11 -9.43 -7.25 7.07
CA SER A 11 -8.75 -6.04 7.53
C SER A 11 -9.52 -4.74 7.25
N ARG A 12 -10.73 -4.82 6.68
CA ARG A 12 -11.61 -3.68 6.37
C ARG A 12 -10.92 -2.57 5.58
N ILE A 13 -10.08 -2.95 4.61
CA ILE A 13 -9.37 -1.98 3.77
C ILE A 13 -10.39 -1.32 2.81
N PRO A 14 -10.47 0.02 2.75
CA PRO A 14 -11.29 0.73 1.76
C PRO A 14 -10.91 0.39 0.33
N LEU A 15 -11.86 0.42 -0.60
CA LEU A 15 -11.63 0.01 -2.00
C LEU A 15 -10.47 0.74 -2.67
N GLU A 16 -10.30 2.02 -2.37
CA GLU A 16 -9.23 2.88 -2.90
C GLU A 16 -7.82 2.38 -2.56
N TYR A 17 -7.67 1.70 -1.42
CA TYR A 17 -6.37 1.19 -0.95
C TYR A 17 -6.18 -0.32 -1.20
N ARG A 18 -7.04 -0.94 -2.02
CA ARG A 18 -6.93 -2.36 -2.41
C ARG A 18 -6.06 -2.52 -3.66
N ASP A 19 -4.90 -1.90 -3.65
CA ASP A 19 -3.92 -1.98 -4.72
C ASP A 19 -2.92 -3.14 -4.50
N TYR A 20 -1.90 -3.22 -5.36
CA TYR A 20 -0.85 -4.23 -5.24
C TYR A 20 -0.08 -4.14 -3.91
N CYS A 21 -0.05 -2.96 -3.28
CA CYS A 21 0.67 -2.64 -2.05
C CYS A 21 -0.16 -2.86 -0.77
N ALA A 22 -1.43 -3.26 -0.87
CA ALA A 22 -2.34 -3.49 0.26
C ALA A 22 -1.79 -4.47 1.33
N HIS A 23 -0.93 -5.42 0.94
CA HIS A 23 -0.27 -6.35 1.85
C HIS A 23 0.65 -5.68 2.89
N LEU A 24 1.18 -4.49 2.60
CA LEU A 24 1.98 -3.67 3.54
C LEU A 24 1.10 -2.75 4.39
N LEU A 25 -0.10 -2.41 3.92
CA LEU A 25 -1.04 -1.56 4.65
C LEU A 25 -1.64 -2.28 5.87
N ILE A 26 -1.87 -3.60 5.76
CA ILE A 26 -2.38 -4.43 6.86
C ILE A 26 -1.49 -4.34 8.11
N PRO A 27 -0.18 -4.65 8.05
CA PRO A 27 0.70 -4.55 9.23
C PRO A 27 0.88 -3.10 9.69
N LEU A 28 0.90 -2.12 8.78
CA LEU A 28 0.98 -0.70 9.14
C LEU A 28 -0.23 -0.25 9.98
N ASN A 29 -1.45 -0.62 9.57
CA ASN A 29 -2.66 -0.27 10.31
C ASN A 29 -2.72 -0.99 11.66
N LYS A 30 -2.21 -2.22 11.74
CA LYS A 30 -2.07 -2.93 13.02
C LYS A 30 -1.12 -2.18 13.97
N CYS A 31 0.07 -1.80 13.49
CA CYS A 31 1.03 -1.02 14.28
C CYS A 31 0.45 0.32 14.74
N ARG A 32 -0.26 1.04 13.85
CA ARG A 32 -0.93 2.31 14.17
C ARG A 32 -1.98 2.14 15.27
N GLY A 33 -2.78 1.07 15.22
CA GLY A 33 -3.76 0.77 16.26
C GLY A 33 -3.12 0.47 17.61
N GLU A 34 -2.07 -0.36 17.63
CA GLU A 34 -1.35 -0.76 18.85
C GLU A 34 -0.60 0.41 19.50
N THR A 35 -0.10 1.35 18.69
CA THR A 35 0.72 2.47 19.15
C THR A 35 -0.07 3.77 19.26
N PHE A 36 -1.40 3.76 19.16
CA PHE A 36 -2.25 4.96 19.18
C PHE A 36 -1.81 6.03 18.16
N TYR A 37 -1.41 5.60 16.96
CA TYR A 37 -1.03 6.46 15.84
C TYR A 37 0.15 7.41 16.14
N LEU A 38 1.05 7.03 17.04
CA LEU A 38 2.25 7.81 17.33
C LEU A 38 3.14 7.95 16.07
N PRO A 39 3.51 9.17 15.65
CA PRO A 39 4.22 9.40 14.39
C PRO A 39 5.56 8.67 14.23
N TRP A 40 6.28 8.43 15.33
CA TRP A 40 7.65 7.91 15.34
C TRP A 40 7.76 6.39 15.56
N LYS A 41 6.66 5.67 15.78
CA LYS A 41 6.71 4.24 16.15
C LYS A 41 6.63 3.27 14.98
N CYS A 42 5.89 3.62 13.92
CA CYS A 42 5.63 2.74 12.76
C CYS A 42 6.31 3.27 11.49
N GLU A 43 7.48 3.90 11.62
CA GLU A 43 8.14 4.59 10.50
C GLU A 43 8.63 3.62 9.42
N ASN A 44 9.15 2.46 9.82
CA ASN A 44 9.67 1.47 8.89
C ASN A 44 8.56 0.90 8.01
N GLU A 45 7.44 0.51 8.63
CA GLU A 45 6.25 0.00 7.94
C GLU A 45 5.64 1.08 7.04
N ARG A 46 5.60 2.33 7.53
CA ARG A 46 5.13 3.48 6.74
C ARG A 46 6.01 3.65 5.50
N HIS A 47 7.32 3.71 5.68
CA HIS A 47 8.25 3.97 4.59
C HIS A 47 8.26 2.82 3.57
N ALA A 48 8.14 1.57 4.03
CA ALA A 48 8.00 0.42 3.16
C ALA A 48 6.72 0.51 2.29
N TYR A 49 5.60 0.91 2.88
CA TYR A 49 4.34 1.11 2.16
C TYR A 49 4.46 2.27 1.14
N GLU A 50 5.01 3.42 1.54
CA GLU A 50 5.22 4.58 0.66
C GLU A 50 6.14 4.25 -0.52
N LYS A 51 7.23 3.51 -0.27
CA LYS A 51 8.13 3.05 -1.33
C LYS A 51 7.41 2.14 -2.33
N CYS A 52 6.56 1.22 -1.86
CA CYS A 52 5.76 0.37 -2.74
C CYS A 52 4.82 1.21 -3.62
N GLN A 53 4.13 2.19 -3.03
CA GLN A 53 3.23 3.10 -3.76
C GLN A 53 3.97 3.89 -4.84
N TYR A 54 5.16 4.39 -4.51
CA TYR A 54 5.99 5.12 -5.46
C TYR A 54 6.47 4.24 -6.62
N ASP A 55 6.88 3.00 -6.32
CA ASP A 55 7.29 2.03 -7.34
C ASP A 55 6.11 1.64 -8.25
N ASP A 56 4.89 1.53 -7.70
CA ASP A 56 3.66 1.29 -8.45
C ASP A 56 3.26 2.48 -9.35
N TYR A 57 3.35 3.70 -8.83
CA TYR A 57 3.13 4.93 -9.60
C TYR A 57 4.07 5.01 -10.80
N LYS A 58 5.38 4.80 -10.60
CA LYS A 58 6.37 4.79 -11.70
C LYS A 58 6.08 3.67 -12.71
N ARG A 59 5.50 2.54 -12.30
CA ARG A 59 5.08 1.50 -13.25
C ARG A 59 3.94 2.02 -14.14
N ARG A 60 2.91 2.62 -13.55
CA ARG A 60 1.77 3.19 -14.27
C ARG A 60 2.17 4.33 -15.21
N MET A 61 3.09 5.20 -14.78
CA MET A 61 3.61 6.27 -15.65
C MET A 61 4.33 5.70 -16.88
N ARG A 62 5.15 4.65 -16.71
CA ARG A 62 5.81 3.98 -17.85
C ARG A 62 4.82 3.26 -18.78
N GLU A 63 3.70 2.76 -18.26
CA GLU A 63 2.63 2.18 -19.08
C GLU A 63 1.92 3.26 -19.89
N LEU A 64 1.67 4.43 -19.28
CA LEU A 64 1.09 5.60 -19.96
C LEU A 64 2.02 6.15 -21.05
N GLU A 65 3.31 6.28 -20.77
CA GLU A 65 4.32 6.71 -21.78
C GLU A 65 4.32 5.78 -22.99
N LYS A 66 4.32 4.46 -22.77
CA LYS A 66 4.24 3.48 -23.87
C LYS A 66 2.96 3.61 -24.71
N GLN A 67 1.83 3.89 -24.06
CA GLN A 67 0.56 4.10 -24.77
C GLN A 67 0.53 5.41 -25.55
N GLN A 68 1.37 6.39 -25.20
CA GLN A 68 1.48 7.66 -25.93
C GLN A 68 2.41 7.55 -27.14
N ASP A 69 3.39 6.64 -27.08
CA ASP A 69 4.35 6.38 -28.17
C ASP A 69 3.77 5.45 -29.27
N GLU A 70 2.65 4.76 -28.98
CA GLU A 70 1.85 3.95 -29.92
C GLU A 70 0.87 4.80 -30.76
#